data_AF-A0A0C3AKH0-F1
#
_entry.id   AF-A0A0C3AKH0-F1
#
_cell.length_a   1.000
_cell.length_b   1.000
_cell.length_c   1.000
_cell.angle_alpha   90.00
_cell.angle_beta   90.00
_cell.angle_gamma   90.00
#
_symmetry.space_group_name_H-M   'P 1'
#
loop_
_entity.id
_entity.type
_entity.pdbx_description
1 polymer ?
#
loop_
_entity_poly.entity_id
_entity_poly.type
_entity_poly.pdbx_seq_one_letter_code
_entity_poly.pdbx_strand_id
1 'polypeptide(L)'
;MARGPKSASKPRPAPKKTNTLANANKALAEANARMEAQVAELRAQLQTLNQQATAPSAPAVPNHNNNNNQLIPRPPGEHGRNWRLSDILYEYHVSTADYNRMLAAVRDSAKIAQLDNTAKYRAQDPVKLAQIFAVMRKQFPLLKQFRSDWVTAEMLKQALRNWRSREKRGYTNKIEMERVNFASSYEGTPEV
;
A
#
# COMPACT_ATOMS: atom_id res chain seq x y z
N MET A 1 45.73 -80.78 -7.71
CA MET A 1 44.72 -80.04 -6.90
C MET A 1 44.17 -78.92 -7.78
N ALA A 2 43.10 -79.17 -8.53
CA ALA A 2 41.69 -78.95 -8.20
C ALA A 2 41.16 -77.65 -8.87
N ARG A 3 40.75 -77.78 -10.14
CA ARG A 3 40.02 -76.75 -10.91
C ARG A 3 38.55 -76.80 -10.50
N GLY A 4 38.02 -75.70 -9.94
CA GLY A 4 36.60 -75.53 -9.59
C GLY A 4 35.74 -75.08 -10.79
N PRO A 5 34.43 -75.39 -10.80
CA PRO A 5 33.56 -75.24 -11.97
C PRO A 5 33.08 -73.80 -12.22
N LYS A 6 33.03 -73.43 -13.50
CA LYS A 6 32.45 -72.17 -14.00
C LYS A 6 30.93 -72.22 -13.88
N SER A 7 30.37 -71.35 -13.04
CA SER A 7 28.92 -71.17 -12.88
C SER A 7 28.34 -70.37 -14.05
N ALA A 8 27.38 -70.97 -14.77
CA ALA A 8 26.67 -70.35 -15.87
C ALA A 8 25.59 -69.38 -15.36
N SER A 9 25.71 -68.11 -15.70
CA SER A 9 24.70 -67.08 -15.41
C SER A 9 23.49 -67.25 -16.34
N LYS A 10 22.31 -67.44 -15.74
CA LYS A 10 21.02 -67.51 -16.45
C LYS A 10 20.65 -66.14 -17.06
N PRO A 11 20.02 -66.09 -18.25
CA PRO A 11 19.58 -64.86 -18.88
C PRO A 11 18.45 -64.20 -18.06
N ARG A 12 18.62 -62.88 -17.82
CA ARG A 12 17.69 -62.04 -17.08
C ARG A 12 16.42 -61.79 -17.94
N PRO A 13 15.20 -62.02 -17.42
CA PRO A 13 13.97 -61.83 -18.19
C PRO A 13 13.71 -60.35 -18.51
N ALA A 14 13.33 -60.07 -19.76
CA ALA A 14 13.02 -58.72 -20.22
C ALA A 14 11.77 -58.14 -19.52
N PRO A 15 11.77 -56.84 -19.14
CA PRO A 15 10.60 -56.21 -18.52
C PRO A 15 9.48 -56.02 -19.55
N LYS A 16 8.29 -56.54 -19.24
CA LYS A 16 7.05 -56.38 -20.02
C LYS A 16 6.60 -54.90 -19.96
N LYS A 17 6.94 -54.11 -20.99
CA LYS A 17 6.74 -52.64 -21.09
C LYS A 17 5.44 -52.19 -21.78
N THR A 18 4.42 -53.03 -21.95
CA THR A 18 3.30 -52.70 -22.85
C THR A 18 2.03 -52.17 -22.17
N ASN A 19 1.91 -52.20 -20.83
CA ASN A 19 0.65 -51.82 -20.15
C ASN A 19 0.68 -50.47 -19.41
N THR A 20 1.85 -49.85 -19.28
CA THR A 20 2.01 -48.61 -18.48
C THR A 20 1.62 -47.35 -19.25
N LEU A 21 1.82 -47.32 -20.57
CA LEU A 21 1.54 -46.16 -21.43
C LEU A 21 0.03 -45.96 -21.65
N ALA A 22 -0.73 -47.05 -21.79
CA ALA A 22 -2.19 -46.98 -21.93
C ALA A 22 -2.86 -46.42 -20.67
N ASN A 23 -2.40 -46.84 -19.48
CA ASN A 23 -2.90 -46.34 -18.21
C ASN A 23 -2.52 -44.88 -17.97
N ALA A 24 -1.32 -44.45 -18.37
CA ALA A 24 -0.90 -43.05 -18.29
C ALA A 24 -1.73 -42.13 -19.20
N ASN A 25 -2.00 -42.56 -20.43
CA ASN A 25 -2.84 -41.80 -21.36
C ASN A 25 -4.29 -41.69 -20.88
N LYS A 26 -4.82 -42.77 -20.27
CA LYS A 26 -6.15 -42.74 -19.67
C LYS A 26 -6.22 -41.77 -18.48
N ALA A 27 -5.23 -41.78 -17.60
CA ALA A 27 -5.16 -40.87 -16.46
C ALA A 27 -5.02 -39.40 -16.90
N LEU A 28 -4.26 -39.13 -17.97
CA LEU A 28 -4.12 -37.79 -18.54
C LEU A 28 -5.44 -37.29 -19.15
N ALA A 29 -6.16 -38.16 -19.86
CA ALA A 29 -7.47 -37.82 -20.42
C ALA A 29 -8.50 -37.51 -19.32
N GLU A 30 -8.50 -38.28 -18.23
CA GLU A 30 -9.36 -38.03 -17.07
C GLU A 30 -9.01 -36.72 -16.35
N ALA A 31 -7.73 -36.38 -16.23
CA ALA A 31 -7.28 -35.12 -15.64
C ALA A 31 -7.70 -33.90 -16.48
N ASN A 32 -7.56 -33.99 -17.82
CA ASN A 32 -7.99 -32.93 -18.73
C ASN A 32 -9.50 -32.73 -18.68
N ALA A 33 -10.28 -33.83 -18.67
CA ALA A 33 -11.73 -33.75 -18.55
C ALA A 33 -12.17 -33.08 -17.23
N ARG A 34 -11.49 -33.35 -16.11
CA ARG A 34 -11.76 -32.68 -14.82
C ARG A 34 -11.41 -31.19 -14.86
N MET A 35 -10.31 -30.83 -15.52
CA MET A 35 -9.88 -29.44 -15.64
C MET A 35 -10.84 -28.63 -16.53
N GLU A 36 -11.29 -29.20 -17.64
CA GLU A 36 -12.28 -28.58 -18.52
C GLU A 36 -13.63 -28.37 -17.81
N ALA A 37 -14.06 -29.32 -16.97
CA ALA A 37 -15.26 -29.17 -16.15
C ALA A 37 -15.15 -28.01 -15.15
N GLN A 38 -14.00 -27.84 -14.48
CA GLN A 38 -13.77 -26.72 -13.56
C GLN A 38 -13.77 -25.36 -14.27
N VAL A 39 -13.16 -25.29 -15.46
CA VAL A 39 -13.16 -24.05 -16.27
C VAL A 39 -14.57 -23.69 -16.72
N ALA A 40 -15.38 -24.67 -17.11
CA ALA A 40 -16.77 -24.45 -17.50
C ALA A 40 -17.62 -23.94 -16.32
N GLU A 41 -17.45 -24.51 -15.13
CA GLU A 41 -18.15 -24.10 -13.91
C GLU A 41 -17.79 -22.66 -13.50
N LEU A 42 -16.50 -22.32 -13.47
CA LEU A 42 -16.04 -20.95 -13.16
C LEU A 42 -16.56 -19.92 -14.16
N ARG A 43 -16.61 -20.25 -15.45
CA ARG A 43 -17.18 -19.37 -16.48
C ARG A 43 -18.68 -19.16 -16.29
N ALA A 44 -19.42 -20.20 -15.92
CA ALA A 44 -20.84 -20.08 -15.62
C ALA A 44 -21.09 -19.17 -14.41
N GLN A 45 -20.28 -19.30 -13.34
CA GLN A 45 -20.37 -18.42 -12.16
C GLN A 45 -20.06 -16.95 -12.50
N LEU A 46 -19.05 -16.69 -13.35
CA LEU A 46 -18.76 -15.31 -13.79
C LEU A 46 -19.89 -14.72 -14.63
N GLN A 47 -20.55 -15.54 -15.46
CA GLN A 47 -21.70 -15.08 -16.24
C GLN A 47 -22.92 -14.75 -15.37
N THR A 48 -23.20 -15.55 -14.34
CA THR A 48 -24.33 -15.26 -13.42
C THR A 48 -24.08 -14.00 -12.59
N LEU A 49 -22.86 -13.81 -12.08
CA LEU A 49 -22.46 -12.57 -11.40
C LEU A 49 -22.59 -11.34 -12.30
N ASN A 50 -22.16 -11.44 -13.56
CA ASN A 50 -22.24 -10.32 -14.49
C ASN A 50 -23.68 -10.00 -14.90
N GLN A 51 -24.54 -11.01 -15.03
CA GLN A 51 -25.97 -10.81 -15.29
C GLN A 51 -26.71 -10.19 -14.08
N GLN A 52 -26.30 -10.49 -12.85
CA GLN A 52 -26.82 -9.81 -11.66
C GLN A 52 -26.38 -8.35 -11.59
N ALA A 53 -25.19 -8.02 -12.12
CA ALA A 53 -24.70 -6.64 -12.20
C ALA A 53 -25.36 -5.81 -13.31
N THR A 54 -26.03 -6.44 -14.28
CA THR A 54 -26.67 -5.77 -15.44
C THR A 54 -28.19 -5.73 -15.38
N ALA A 55 -28.80 -6.03 -14.22
CA ALA A 55 -30.20 -5.68 -14.01
C ALA A 55 -30.40 -4.18 -14.33
N PRO A 56 -31.34 -3.81 -15.22
CA PRO A 56 -31.51 -2.44 -15.65
C PRO A 56 -31.90 -1.60 -14.44
N SER A 57 -30.95 -0.80 -13.99
CA SER A 57 -31.20 0.39 -13.18
C SER A 57 -32.37 1.14 -13.83
N ALA A 58 -33.44 1.28 -13.05
CA ALA A 58 -34.58 2.13 -13.31
C ALA A 58 -34.18 3.46 -14.01
N PRO A 59 -35.08 4.06 -14.80
CA PRO A 59 -34.80 5.32 -15.50
C PRO A 59 -34.15 6.31 -14.57
N ALA A 60 -33.09 6.94 -15.07
CA ALA A 60 -32.29 7.97 -14.42
C ALA A 60 -33.14 8.83 -13.49
N VAL A 61 -33.13 8.46 -12.20
CA VAL A 61 -33.68 9.28 -11.14
C VAL A 61 -32.87 10.57 -11.19
N PRO A 62 -33.50 11.75 -11.34
CA PRO A 62 -32.77 12.99 -11.32
C PRO A 62 -32.03 13.07 -9.99
N ASN A 63 -30.71 12.99 -10.09
CA ASN A 63 -29.71 13.59 -9.22
C ASN A 63 -30.32 14.50 -8.12
N HIS A 64 -30.80 13.92 -7.01
CA HIS A 64 -31.42 14.65 -5.90
C HIS A 64 -31.09 14.05 -4.52
N ASN A 65 -29.95 13.38 -4.38
CA ASN A 65 -29.22 13.48 -3.11
C ASN A 65 -28.34 14.74 -3.12
N ASN A 66 -29.04 15.87 -3.26
CA ASN A 66 -28.60 17.24 -2.99
C ASN A 66 -28.40 17.46 -1.48
N ASN A 67 -27.76 16.53 -0.78
CA ASN A 67 -26.97 16.94 0.37
C ASN A 67 -25.70 17.50 -0.23
N ASN A 68 -25.81 18.74 -0.71
CA ASN A 68 -24.71 19.61 -1.10
C ASN A 68 -23.78 19.74 0.14
N ASN A 69 -22.97 18.72 0.38
CA ASN A 69 -21.74 18.85 1.14
C ASN A 69 -20.88 19.74 0.27
N GLN A 70 -21.12 21.05 0.39
CA GLN A 70 -20.43 22.09 -0.34
C GLN A 70 -18.97 21.99 0.10
N LEU A 71 -18.19 21.20 -0.65
CA LEU A 71 -16.80 20.96 -0.35
C LEU A 71 -16.09 22.31 -0.33
N ILE A 72 -15.41 22.59 0.77
CA ILE A 72 -14.74 23.88 0.98
C ILE A 72 -13.61 23.99 -0.04
N PRO A 73 -13.70 24.93 -0.99
CA PRO A 73 -12.69 25.09 -2.03
C PRO A 73 -11.40 25.65 -1.42
N ARG A 74 -10.28 25.40 -2.11
CA ARG A 74 -9.01 26.04 -1.77
C ARG A 74 -9.13 27.55 -2.03
N PRO A 75 -8.77 28.43 -1.08
CA PRO A 75 -8.77 29.87 -1.33
C PRO A 75 -7.81 30.25 -2.48
N PRO A 76 -8.11 31.32 -3.22
CA PRO A 76 -7.21 31.82 -4.25
C PRO A 76 -5.88 32.29 -3.64
N GLY A 77 -4.79 32.15 -4.41
CA GLY A 77 -3.44 32.58 -4.01
C GLY A 77 -2.56 31.48 -3.40
N GLU A 78 -1.47 31.91 -2.77
CA GLU A 78 -0.41 31.05 -2.23
C GLU A 78 -0.40 31.02 -0.70
N HIS A 79 -0.30 29.81 -0.15
CA HIS A 79 -0.18 29.58 1.29
C HIS A 79 1.05 30.29 1.87
N GLY A 80 0.86 31.05 2.95
CA GLY A 80 1.91 31.83 3.63
C GLY A 80 2.12 33.23 3.03
N ARG A 81 1.54 33.52 1.85
CA ARG A 81 1.59 34.85 1.23
C ARG A 81 0.22 35.53 1.25
N ASN A 82 -0.80 34.86 0.71
CA ASN A 82 -2.16 35.41 0.61
C ASN A 82 -3.06 34.97 1.77
N TRP A 83 -2.79 33.80 2.35
CA TRP A 83 -3.59 33.22 3.41
C TRP A 83 -2.74 32.25 4.24
N ARG A 84 -3.15 32.01 5.49
CA ARG A 84 -2.51 31.03 6.38
C ARG A 84 -3.45 29.87 6.63
N LEU A 85 -2.90 28.66 6.63
CA LEU A 85 -3.68 27.43 6.80
C LEU A 85 -4.32 27.35 8.20
N SER A 86 -3.60 27.84 9.22
CA SER A 86 -4.08 27.94 10.60
C SER A 86 -5.36 28.77 10.70
N ASP A 87 -5.38 29.90 10.02
CA ASP A 87 -6.46 30.89 10.13
C ASP A 87 -7.74 30.31 9.52
N ILE A 88 -7.62 29.66 8.35
CA ILE A 88 -8.73 28.96 7.70
C ILE A 88 -9.24 27.82 8.60
N LEU A 89 -8.36 26.99 9.16
CA LEU A 89 -8.82 25.90 10.03
C LEU A 89 -9.45 26.40 11.32
N TYR A 90 -8.99 27.54 11.85
CA TYR A 90 -9.60 28.20 12.99
C TYR A 90 -11.03 28.68 12.69
N GLU A 91 -11.30 29.18 11.48
CA GLU A 91 -12.68 29.50 11.03
C GLU A 91 -13.60 28.27 11.05
N TYR A 92 -13.04 27.07 10.90
CA TYR A 92 -13.77 25.79 11.03
C TYR A 92 -13.62 25.15 12.43
N HIS A 93 -13.42 25.98 13.46
CA HIS A 93 -13.36 25.59 14.87
C HIS A 93 -12.26 24.58 15.23
N VAL A 94 -11.16 24.55 14.46
CA VAL A 94 -9.99 23.73 14.79
C VAL A 94 -9.12 24.49 15.78
N SER A 95 -8.94 23.93 16.98
CA SER A 95 -8.04 24.50 17.98
C SER A 95 -6.57 24.43 17.52
N THR A 96 -5.72 25.31 18.06
CA THR A 96 -4.26 25.25 17.80
C THR A 96 -3.66 23.89 18.18
N ALA A 97 -4.17 23.24 19.23
CA ALA A 97 -3.73 21.92 19.65
C ALA A 97 -4.09 20.85 18.61
N ASP A 98 -5.33 20.87 18.09
CA ASP A 98 -5.78 19.94 17.06
C ASP A 98 -5.03 20.15 15.74
N TYR A 99 -4.79 21.41 15.36
CA TYR A 99 -3.96 21.74 14.20
C TYR A 99 -2.55 21.15 14.31
N ASN A 100 -1.91 21.31 15.47
CA ASN A 100 -0.58 20.74 15.71
C ASN A 100 -0.61 19.20 15.71
N ARG A 101 -1.67 18.58 16.23
CA ARG A 101 -1.88 17.13 16.17
C ARG A 101 -2.03 16.65 14.73
N MET A 102 -2.79 17.35 13.89
CA MET A 102 -2.92 17.05 12.47
C MET A 102 -1.57 17.17 11.75
N LEU A 103 -0.81 18.25 12.00
CA LEU A 103 0.53 18.41 11.44
C LEU A 103 1.50 17.30 11.86
N ALA A 104 1.44 16.84 13.11
CA ALA A 104 2.24 15.72 13.59
C ALA A 104 1.86 14.43 12.84
N ALA A 105 0.57 14.12 12.78
CA ALA A 105 0.06 12.94 12.07
C ALA A 105 0.43 12.93 10.58
N VAL A 106 0.39 14.07 9.89
CA VAL A 106 0.85 14.18 8.49
C VAL A 106 2.33 13.85 8.37
N ARG A 107 3.18 14.36 9.28
CA ARG A 107 4.63 14.08 9.25
C ARG A 107 4.91 12.61 9.51
N ASP A 108 4.22 12.00 10.46
CA ASP A 108 4.42 10.59 10.78
C ASP A 108 3.92 9.70 9.64
N SER A 109 2.76 10.02 9.06
CA SER A 109 2.25 9.32 7.86
C SER A 109 3.21 9.43 6.68
N ALA A 110 3.82 10.60 6.46
CA ALA A 110 4.80 10.80 5.41
C ALA A 110 6.10 10.01 5.63
N LYS A 111 6.54 9.84 6.89
CA LYS A 111 7.66 8.95 7.24
C LYS A 111 7.31 7.48 7.02
N ILE A 112 6.13 7.05 7.47
CA ILE A 112 5.65 5.67 7.31
C ILE A 112 5.53 5.31 5.82
N ALA A 113 5.00 6.22 5.01
CA ALA A 113 4.92 6.06 3.56
C ALA A 113 6.29 6.16 2.84
N GLN A 114 7.37 6.49 3.57
CA GLN A 114 8.71 6.68 3.03
C GLN A 114 8.72 7.63 1.83
N LEU A 115 8.16 8.85 2.02
CA LEU A 115 8.30 9.90 1.02
C LEU A 115 9.76 10.36 0.92
N ASP A 116 10.16 10.80 -0.27
CA ASP A 116 11.49 11.35 -0.48
C ASP A 116 11.56 12.76 0.13
N ASN A 117 12.40 12.92 1.15
CA ASN A 117 12.54 14.18 1.86
C ASN A 117 13.29 15.25 1.03
N THR A 118 14.04 14.85 0.01
CA THR A 118 14.84 15.73 -0.84
C THR A 118 14.02 16.28 -2.03
N ALA A 119 13.08 15.48 -2.53
CA ALA A 119 12.25 15.84 -3.67
C ALA A 119 11.16 16.87 -3.35
N LYS A 120 10.79 17.67 -4.36
CA LYS A 120 9.64 18.59 -4.29
C LYS A 120 8.33 17.80 -4.24
N TYR A 121 7.27 18.42 -3.72
CA TYR A 121 5.94 17.79 -3.60
C TYR A 121 5.41 17.19 -4.91
N ARG A 122 5.60 17.89 -6.04
CA ARG A 122 5.15 17.42 -7.37
C ARG A 122 5.93 16.21 -7.91
N ALA A 123 7.09 15.92 -7.35
CA ALA A 123 7.94 14.80 -7.76
C ALA A 123 7.75 13.57 -6.85
N GLN A 124 6.88 13.65 -5.85
CA GLN A 124 6.55 12.53 -4.98
C GLN A 124 5.69 11.50 -5.72
N ASP A 125 5.81 10.23 -5.31
CA ASP A 125 4.98 9.16 -5.82
C ASP A 125 3.48 9.41 -5.53
N PRO A 126 2.62 9.53 -6.56
CA PRO A 126 1.19 9.79 -6.37
C PRO A 126 0.47 8.70 -5.57
N VAL A 127 0.94 7.45 -5.63
CA VAL A 127 0.32 6.34 -4.87
C VAL A 127 0.53 6.53 -3.37
N LYS A 128 1.76 6.87 -2.96
CA LYS A 128 2.08 7.20 -1.56
C LYS A 128 1.32 8.42 -1.06
N LEU A 129 1.18 9.46 -1.90
CA LEU A 129 0.36 10.63 -1.56
C LEU A 129 -1.10 10.25 -1.33
N ALA A 130 -1.69 9.42 -2.20
CA ALA A 130 -3.07 8.96 -2.06
C ALA A 130 -3.28 8.14 -0.76
N GLN A 131 -2.32 7.30 -0.38
CA GLN A 131 -2.36 6.56 0.88
C GLN A 131 -2.36 7.50 2.10
N ILE A 132 -1.51 8.52 2.11
CA ILE A 132 -1.49 9.53 3.18
C ILE A 132 -2.85 10.23 3.28
N PHE A 133 -3.44 10.64 2.15
CA PHE A 133 -4.76 11.29 2.16
C PHE A 133 -5.86 10.38 2.69
N ALA A 134 -5.84 9.09 2.34
CA ALA A 134 -6.79 8.11 2.86
C ALA A 134 -6.66 7.95 4.39
N VAL A 135 -5.43 7.82 4.89
CA VAL A 135 -5.14 7.71 6.34
C VAL A 135 -5.60 8.97 7.08
N MET A 136 -5.28 10.16 6.56
CA MET A 136 -5.62 11.43 7.18
C MET A 136 -7.15 11.66 7.23
N ARG A 137 -7.88 11.31 6.17
CA ARG A 137 -9.36 11.37 6.17
C ARG A 137 -9.99 10.39 7.16
N LYS A 138 -9.35 9.25 7.43
CA LYS A 138 -9.81 8.28 8.43
C LYS A 138 -9.57 8.80 9.85
N GLN A 139 -8.39 9.37 10.11
CA GLN A 139 -8.01 9.88 11.43
C GLN A 139 -8.71 11.19 11.81
N PHE A 140 -8.89 12.09 10.84
CA PHE A 140 -9.49 13.40 11.04
C PHE A 140 -10.65 13.58 10.05
N PRO A 141 -11.87 13.11 10.40
CA PRO A 141 -13.03 13.17 9.51
C PRO A 141 -13.35 14.56 8.99
N LEU A 142 -13.03 15.61 9.76
CA LEU A 142 -13.12 17.01 9.34
C LEU A 142 -12.45 17.23 7.98
N LEU A 143 -11.31 16.59 7.69
CA LEU A 143 -10.56 16.82 6.45
C LEU A 143 -11.35 16.43 5.19
N LYS A 144 -12.38 15.59 5.30
CA LYS A 144 -13.24 15.18 4.17
C LYS A 144 -14.06 16.34 3.58
N GLN A 145 -14.25 17.42 4.33
CA GLN A 145 -15.02 18.59 3.87
C GLN A 145 -14.24 19.47 2.89
N PHE A 146 -12.91 19.33 2.80
CA PHE A 146 -12.08 20.17 1.94
C PHE A 146 -11.92 19.54 0.55
N ARG A 147 -12.17 20.33 -0.49
CA ARG A 147 -12.13 19.84 -1.87
C ARG A 147 -10.74 19.31 -2.24
N SER A 148 -10.67 18.09 -2.79
CA SER A 148 -9.41 17.50 -3.28
C SER A 148 -8.29 17.45 -2.23
N ASP A 149 -8.65 17.28 -0.95
CA ASP A 149 -7.69 17.13 0.17
C ASP A 149 -6.65 18.27 0.26
N TRP A 150 -7.02 19.48 -0.18
CA TRP A 150 -6.06 20.58 -0.31
C TRP A 150 -5.40 20.95 1.02
N VAL A 151 -6.11 20.86 2.15
CA VAL A 151 -5.58 21.09 3.49
C VAL A 151 -4.44 20.12 3.81
N THR A 152 -4.67 18.83 3.62
CA THR A 152 -3.68 17.78 3.84
C THR A 152 -2.46 17.97 2.93
N ALA A 153 -2.69 18.34 1.68
CA ALA A 153 -1.62 18.62 0.73
C ALA A 153 -0.74 19.81 1.19
N GLU A 154 -1.32 20.88 1.73
CA GLU A 154 -0.56 22.04 2.21
C GLU A 154 0.21 21.73 3.50
N MET A 155 -0.38 20.99 4.44
CA MET A 155 0.33 20.46 5.61
C MET A 155 1.54 19.61 5.19
N LEU A 156 1.36 18.75 4.18
CA LEU A 156 2.42 17.89 3.68
C LEU A 156 3.52 18.68 2.97
N LYS A 157 3.18 19.69 2.15
CA LYS A 157 4.16 20.62 1.56
C LYS A 157 4.98 21.33 2.65
N GLN A 158 4.32 21.80 3.71
CA GLN A 158 5.00 22.44 4.83
C GLN A 158 5.96 21.47 5.52
N ALA A 159 5.55 20.22 5.77
CA ALA A 159 6.40 19.17 6.34
C ALA A 159 7.65 18.91 5.47
N LEU A 160 7.47 18.65 4.17
CA LEU A 160 8.56 18.40 3.22
C LEU A 160 9.51 19.61 3.12
N ARG A 161 8.98 20.83 3.10
CA ARG A 161 9.80 22.06 3.08
C ARG A 161 10.67 22.16 4.34
N ASN A 162 10.10 21.85 5.49
CA ASN A 162 10.81 21.90 6.77
C ASN A 162 11.90 20.83 6.84
N TRP A 163 11.67 19.63 6.31
CA TRP A 163 12.71 18.59 6.23
C TRP A 163 13.90 19.03 5.37
N ARG A 164 13.66 19.49 4.14
CA ARG A 164 14.74 20.04 3.28
C ARG A 164 15.48 21.20 3.95
N SER A 165 14.75 22.09 4.63
CA SER A 165 15.38 23.21 5.34
C SER A 165 16.24 22.75 6.51
N ARG A 166 15.89 21.66 7.21
CA ARG A 166 16.68 21.10 8.32
C ARG A 166 17.93 20.40 7.81
N GLU A 167 17.80 19.65 6.71
CA GLU A 167 18.91 19.00 6.02
C GLU A 167 19.94 20.02 5.54
N LYS A 168 19.51 21.10 4.88
CA LYS A 168 20.40 22.19 4.44
C LYS A 168 21.13 22.87 5.60
N ARG A 169 20.53 22.92 6.79
CA ARG A 169 21.14 23.51 7.99
C ARG A 169 22.05 22.54 8.75
N GLY A 170 22.22 21.30 8.28
CA GLY A 170 23.03 20.28 8.96
C GLY A 170 22.46 19.79 10.29
N TYR A 171 21.18 20.06 10.57
CA TYR A 171 20.56 19.69 11.84
C TYR A 171 20.40 18.18 12.02
N THR A 172 20.31 17.42 10.94
CA THR A 172 20.22 15.96 10.95
C THR A 172 21.50 15.33 11.52
N ASN A 173 22.67 15.81 11.08
CA ASN A 173 23.96 15.28 11.53
C ASN A 173 24.23 15.58 13.01
N LYS A 174 23.79 16.73 13.52
CA LYS A 174 24.06 17.12 14.91
C LYS A 174 23.24 16.29 15.91
N ILE A 175 21.95 16.04 15.63
CA ILE A 175 21.08 15.25 16.52
C ILE A 175 21.48 13.77 16.51
N GLU A 176 21.88 13.21 15.36
CA GLU A 176 22.41 11.84 15.31
C GLU A 176 23.74 11.72 16.06
N MET A 177 24.67 12.67 15.90
CA MET A 177 25.92 12.66 16.67
C MET A 177 25.67 12.80 18.18
N GLU A 178 24.75 13.67 18.62
CA GLU A 178 24.42 13.82 20.03
C GLU A 178 23.76 12.56 20.62
N ARG A 179 22.94 11.83 19.84
CA ARG A 179 22.34 10.56 20.27
C ARG A 179 23.36 9.43 20.37
N VAL A 180 24.28 9.32 19.42
CA VAL A 180 25.38 8.33 19.46
C VAL A 180 26.31 8.60 20.63
N ASN A 181 26.64 9.88 20.89
CA ASN A 181 27.48 10.26 22.02
C ASN A 181 26.79 10.01 23.38
N PHE A 182 25.48 10.23 23.49
CA PHE A 182 24.74 9.96 24.73
C PHE A 182 24.55 8.45 24.99
N ALA A 183 24.35 7.63 23.95
CA ALA A 183 24.29 6.18 24.12
C ALA A 183 25.64 5.57 24.55
N SER A 184 26.75 6.13 24.05
CA SER A 184 28.11 5.71 24.40
C SER A 184 28.48 6.00 25.87
N SER A 185 27.87 6.99 26.52
CA SER A 185 28.20 7.38 27.90
C SER A 185 27.57 6.50 28.99
N TYR A 186 26.73 5.51 28.65
CA TYR A 186 25.99 4.68 29.62
C TYR A 186 26.44 3.22 29.72
N GLU A 187 27.40 2.74 28.91
CA GLU A 187 27.89 1.36 28.98
C GLU A 187 28.95 1.10 30.08
N GLY A 188 29.04 1.98 31.10
CA GLY A 188 30.18 2.02 32.01
C GLY A 188 29.88 2.06 33.51
N THR A 189 28.73 1.60 34.00
CA THR A 189 28.53 1.40 35.44
C THR A 189 28.89 -0.05 35.81
N PRO A 190 30.07 -0.31 36.40
CA PRO A 190 30.38 -1.63 36.95
C PRO A 190 29.43 -1.95 38.10
N GLU A 191 28.74 -3.09 38.02
CA GLU A 191 28.05 -3.70 39.15
C GLU A 191 29.07 -4.04 40.24
N VAL A 192 28.79 -3.63 41.47
CA VAL A 192 29.57 -3.91 42.69
C VAL A 192 28.84 -4.95 43.50
#